data_AF-A0A954Z9L5-F1
#
_entry.id   AF-A0A954Z9L5-F1
#
_cell.length_a   1.000
_cell.length_b   1.000
_cell.length_c   1.000
_cell.angle_alpha   90.00
_cell.angle_beta   90.00
_cell.angle_gamma   90.00
#
_symmetry.space_group_name_H-M   'P 1'
#
loop_
_entity.id
_entity.type
_entity.pdbx_description
1 polymer ?
#
loop_
_entity_poly.entity_id
_entity_poly.type
_entity_poly.pdbx_seq_one_letter_code
_entity_poly.pdbx_strand_id
1 'polypeptide(L)'
;YLLVACIGAGADFSRLTDAPGYLLIAATWMLIHIIVLLTAAWLMRAPLFFVATGSQANIGGPASAPIVAGAFNPVLAPVGALLAIAGYALGTLGGLACIHLMNFILTGSPAVRP
;
A
#
# COMPACT_ATOMS: atom_id res chain seq x y z
N TYR A 1 12.17 -10.56 -7.52
CA TYR A 1 11.17 -11.64 -7.43
C TYR A 1 11.48 -12.71 -6.40
N LEU A 2 12.74 -13.17 -6.25
CA LEU A 2 13.10 -14.15 -5.21
C LEU A 2 12.64 -13.75 -3.79
N LEU A 3 12.81 -12.48 -3.39
CA LEU A 3 12.34 -12.00 -2.09
C LEU A 3 10.83 -12.20 -1.89
N VAL A 4 10.01 -11.86 -2.89
CA VAL A 4 8.55 -12.02 -2.83
C VAL A 4 8.18 -13.50 -2.72
N ALA A 5 8.88 -14.37 -3.46
CA ALA A 5 8.70 -15.81 -3.37
C ALA A 5 9.07 -16.35 -1.97
N CYS A 6 10.17 -15.87 -1.37
CA CYS A 6 10.55 -16.25 -0.01
C CYS A 6 9.52 -15.78 1.04
N ILE A 7 9.01 -14.55 0.92
CA ILE A 7 7.97 -14.03 1.82
C ILE A 7 6.71 -14.88 1.71
N GLY A 8 6.27 -15.20 0.49
CA GLY A 8 5.09 -16.03 0.26
C GLY A 8 5.26 -17.47 0.77
N ALA A 9 6.45 -18.07 0.60
CA ALA A 9 6.75 -19.41 1.08
C ALA A 9 6.78 -19.50 2.62
N GLY A 10 7.09 -18.39 3.31
CA GLY A 10 7.05 -18.30 4.77
C GLY A 10 5.66 -17.99 5.34
N ALA A 11 4.64 -17.75 4.51
CA ALA A 11 3.30 -17.42 4.96
C ALA A 11 2.54 -18.69 5.40
N ASP A 12 2.00 -18.66 6.62
CA ASP A 12 1.16 -19.73 7.17
C ASP A 12 -0.32 -19.33 7.06
N PHE A 13 -1.03 -19.92 6.09
CA PHE A 13 -2.43 -19.63 5.82
C PHE A 13 -3.39 -20.32 6.80
N SER A 14 -2.92 -21.27 7.62
CA SER A 14 -3.78 -21.91 8.63
C SER A 14 -4.27 -20.88 9.67
N ARG A 15 -3.39 -19.96 10.07
CA ARG A 15 -3.67 -18.85 11.00
C ARG A 15 -4.64 -17.80 10.47
N LEU A 16 -4.90 -17.82 9.17
CA LEU A 16 -5.88 -16.93 8.55
C LEU A 16 -7.31 -17.28 8.99
N THR A 17 -7.55 -18.56 9.32
CA THR A 17 -8.84 -19.04 9.84
C THR A 17 -9.05 -18.75 11.32
N ASP A 18 -7.96 -18.59 12.09
CA ASP A 18 -8.01 -18.27 13.52
C ASP A 18 -8.41 -16.80 13.78
N ALA A 19 -8.13 -15.91 12.82
CA ALA A 19 -8.43 -14.48 12.93
C ALA A 19 -8.99 -13.91 11.62
N PRO A 20 -10.19 -14.35 11.19
CA PRO A 20 -10.82 -13.90 9.95
C PRO A 20 -11.09 -12.38 9.93
N GLY A 21 -11.10 -11.74 11.10
CA GLY A 21 -11.20 -10.28 11.23
C GLY A 21 -10.11 -9.52 10.46
N TYR A 22 -8.87 -10.06 10.37
CA TYR A 22 -7.80 -9.40 9.61
C TYR A 22 -8.07 -9.41 8.10
N LEU A 23 -8.73 -10.45 7.58
CA LEU A 23 -9.15 -10.49 6.18
C LEU A 23 -10.23 -9.46 5.89
N LEU A 24 -11.18 -9.27 6.80
CA LEU A 24 -12.20 -8.24 6.67
C LEU A 24 -11.57 -6.84 6.66
N ILE A 25 -10.64 -6.57 7.57
CA ILE A 25 -9.90 -5.29 7.59
C ILE A 25 -9.16 -5.07 6.28
N ALA A 26 -8.45 -6.08 5.78
CA ALA A 26 -7.75 -6.01 4.49
C ALA A 26 -8.71 -5.75 3.32
N ALA A 27 -9.85 -6.44 3.28
CA ALA A 27 -10.87 -6.26 2.25
C ALA A 27 -11.49 -4.85 2.30
N THR A 28 -11.84 -4.36 3.50
CA THR A 28 -12.34 -3.00 3.71
C THR A 28 -11.30 -1.97 3.26
N TRP A 29 -10.03 -2.17 3.61
CA TRP A 29 -8.96 -1.27 3.19
C TRP A 29 -8.78 -1.24 1.67
N MET A 30 -8.83 -2.39 1.01
CA MET A 30 -8.77 -2.49 -0.45
C MET A 30 -9.95 -1.80 -1.13
N LEU A 31 -11.14 -1.89 -0.55
CA LEU A 31 -12.33 -1.20 -1.04
C LEU A 31 -12.16 0.32 -0.94
N ILE A 32 -11.72 0.82 0.22
CA ILE A 32 -11.43 2.26 0.42
C ILE A 32 -10.37 2.72 -0.58
N HIS A 33 -9.27 1.96 -0.72
CA HIS A 33 -8.20 2.26 -1.66
C HIS A 33 -8.72 2.42 -3.09
N ILE A 34 -9.50 1.45 -3.58
CA ILE A 34 -10.08 1.51 -4.93
C ILE A 34 -10.98 2.73 -5.10
N ILE A 35 -11.85 3.03 -4.13
CA ILE A 35 -12.75 4.19 -4.18
C ILE A 35 -11.95 5.49 -4.26
N VAL A 36 -10.94 5.67 -3.39
CA VAL A 36 -10.11 6.88 -3.38
C VAL A 36 -9.36 7.03 -4.71
N LEU A 37 -8.79 5.94 -5.23
CA LEU A 37 -8.00 5.96 -6.45
C LEU A 37 -8.85 6.25 -7.68
N LEU A 38 -10.04 5.66 -7.79
CA LEU A 38 -10.98 5.95 -8.88
C LEU A 38 -11.54 7.38 -8.78
N THR A 39 -11.81 7.87 -7.58
CA THR A 39 -12.26 9.26 -7.37
C THR A 39 -11.18 10.25 -7.78
N ALA A 40 -9.91 10.00 -7.40
CA ALA A 40 -8.78 10.82 -7.81
C ALA A 40 -8.57 10.78 -9.34
N ALA A 41 -8.65 9.59 -9.94
CA ALA A 41 -8.54 9.42 -11.39
C ALA A 41 -9.63 10.17 -12.15
N TRP A 42 -10.86 10.13 -11.64
CA TRP A 42 -12.00 10.85 -12.20
C TRP A 42 -11.79 12.37 -12.11
N LEU A 43 -11.38 12.88 -10.93
CA LEU A 43 -11.13 14.31 -10.73
C LEU A 43 -10.03 14.85 -11.65
N MET A 44 -8.96 14.09 -11.82
CA MET A 44 -7.82 14.47 -12.67
C MET A 44 -8.02 14.17 -14.15
N ARG A 45 -9.12 13.49 -14.52
CA ARG A 45 -9.35 12.92 -15.87
C ARG A 45 -8.13 12.10 -16.35
N ALA A 46 -7.56 11.33 -15.43
CA ALA A 46 -6.35 10.56 -15.69
C ALA A 46 -6.63 9.30 -16.53
N PRO A 47 -5.77 8.94 -17.49
CA PRO A 47 -5.87 7.68 -18.21
C PRO A 47 -5.66 6.48 -17.29
N LEU A 48 -6.26 5.34 -17.67
CA LEU A 48 -6.27 4.09 -16.89
C LEU A 48 -4.86 3.58 -16.55
N PHE A 49 -3.86 3.89 -17.38
CA PHE A 49 -2.46 3.59 -17.13
C PHE A 49 -1.95 4.15 -15.78
N PHE A 50 -2.28 5.40 -15.44
CA PHE A 50 -1.85 5.99 -14.17
C PHE A 50 -2.58 5.36 -12.98
N VAL A 51 -3.83 4.94 -13.18
CA VAL A 51 -4.62 4.23 -12.17
C VAL A 51 -3.99 2.86 -11.86
N ALA A 52 -3.69 2.08 -12.89
CA ALA A 52 -3.08 0.76 -12.76
C ALA A 52 -1.66 0.83 -12.17
N THR A 53 -0.82 1.71 -12.72
CA THR A 53 0.56 1.90 -12.27
C THR A 53 0.63 2.48 -10.86
N GLY A 54 -0.21 3.49 -10.56
CA GLY A 54 -0.30 4.11 -9.25
C GLY A 54 -0.81 3.16 -8.16
N SER A 55 -1.81 2.34 -8.47
CA SER A 55 -2.26 1.32 -7.52
C SER A 55 -1.16 0.30 -7.22
N GLN A 56 -0.40 -0.13 -8.24
CA GLN A 56 0.73 -1.03 -8.03
C GLN A 56 1.87 -0.37 -7.26
N ALA A 57 2.14 0.91 -7.48
CA ALA A 57 3.13 1.66 -6.71
C ALA A 57 2.81 1.69 -5.20
N ASN A 58 1.53 1.73 -4.83
CA ASN A 58 1.11 1.75 -3.42
C ASN A 58 1.04 0.36 -2.76
N ILE A 59 0.57 -0.68 -3.48
CA ILE A 59 0.32 -2.00 -2.86
C ILE A 59 1.42 -3.01 -3.20
N GLY A 60 1.85 -3.06 -4.46
CA GLY A 60 2.83 -4.03 -4.95
C GLY A 60 4.27 -3.50 -4.95
N GLY A 61 4.44 -2.20 -4.79
CA GLY A 61 5.72 -1.54 -4.59
C GLY A 61 6.67 -1.62 -5.79
N PRO A 62 7.99 -1.47 -5.55
CA PRO A 62 9.00 -1.43 -6.61
C PRO A 62 9.13 -2.74 -7.40
N ALA A 63 8.61 -3.85 -6.87
CA ALA A 63 8.69 -5.15 -7.52
C ALA A 63 7.71 -5.28 -8.70
N SER A 64 6.49 -4.75 -8.58
CA SER A 64 5.42 -4.96 -9.56
C SER A 64 5.00 -3.70 -10.32
N ALA A 65 5.16 -2.51 -9.75
CA ALA A 65 4.80 -1.25 -10.43
C ALA A 65 5.55 -1.02 -11.76
N PRO A 66 6.87 -1.28 -11.89
CA PRO A 66 7.57 -1.12 -13.16
C PRO A 66 7.07 -2.07 -14.25
N ILE A 67 6.61 -3.26 -13.85
CA ILE A 67 6.15 -4.29 -14.79
C ILE A 67 4.77 -3.95 -15.33
N VAL A 68 3.86 -3.48 -14.47
CA VAL A 68 2.57 -2.99 -14.92
C VAL A 68 2.73 -1.74 -15.80
N ALA A 69 3.63 -0.82 -15.46
CA ALA A 69 3.93 0.33 -16.33
C ALA A 69 4.54 -0.08 -17.68
N GLY A 70 5.51 -1.00 -17.66
CA GLY A 70 6.19 -1.52 -18.84
C GLY A 70 5.26 -2.28 -19.79
N ALA A 71 4.19 -2.90 -19.25
CA ALA A 71 3.16 -3.55 -20.06
C ALA A 71 2.36 -2.57 -20.93
N PHE A 72 2.27 -1.29 -20.55
CA PHE A 72 1.68 -0.24 -21.40
C PHE A 72 2.69 0.30 -22.40
N ASN A 73 3.90 0.65 -21.93
CA ASN A 73 5.01 1.05 -22.78
C ASN A 73 6.34 0.82 -22.03
N PRO A 74 7.35 0.17 -22.63
CA PRO A 74 8.64 -0.07 -21.99
C PRO A 74 9.31 1.18 -21.41
N VAL A 75 9.11 2.35 -22.04
CA VAL A 75 9.65 3.64 -21.60
C VAL A 75 9.06 4.11 -20.25
N LEU A 76 7.92 3.54 -19.84
CA LEU A 76 7.23 3.89 -18.59
C LEU A 76 7.66 3.04 -17.40
N ALA A 77 8.40 1.95 -17.59
CA ALA A 77 8.89 1.12 -16.49
C ALA A 77 9.72 1.91 -15.44
N PRO A 78 10.64 2.81 -15.82
CA PRO A 78 11.35 3.67 -14.87
C PRO A 78 10.42 4.60 -14.09
N VAL A 79 9.36 5.10 -14.72
CA VAL A 79 8.35 5.95 -14.05
C VAL A 79 7.61 5.15 -12.99
N GLY A 80 7.21 3.92 -13.29
CA GLY A 80 6.59 3.02 -12.30
C GLY A 80 7.52 2.71 -11.12
N ALA A 81 8.83 2.52 -11.37
CA ALA A 81 9.82 2.30 -10.32
C ALA A 81 9.97 3.51 -9.39
N LEU A 82 10.14 4.71 -9.96
CA LEU A 82 10.28 5.94 -9.19
C LEU A 82 9.02 6.25 -8.39
N LEU A 83 7.84 6.05 -8.99
CA LEU A 83 6.56 6.27 -8.32
C LEU A 83 6.41 5.35 -7.10
N ALA A 84 6.81 4.08 -7.22
CA ALA A 84 6.77 3.13 -6.10
C ALA A 84 7.75 3.51 -4.97
N ILE A 85 8.97 3.92 -5.30
CA ILE A 85 9.96 4.34 -4.29
C ILE A 85 9.48 5.61 -3.57
N ALA A 86 8.94 6.58 -4.31
CA ALA A 86 8.37 7.78 -3.73
C ALA A 86 7.16 7.47 -2.82
N GLY A 87 6.27 6.59 -3.27
CA GLY A 87 5.13 6.11 -2.49
C GLY A 87 5.58 5.45 -1.18
N TYR A 88 6.62 4.62 -1.21
CA TYR A 88 7.20 4.00 -0.01
C TYR A 88 7.80 5.00 0.96
N ALA A 89 8.54 6.00 0.46
CA ALA A 89 9.09 7.05 1.30
C ALA A 89 7.97 7.84 2.00
N LEU A 90 6.95 8.26 1.25
CA LEU A 90 5.81 8.99 1.80
C LEU A 90 5.00 8.13 2.78
N GLY A 91 4.76 6.86 2.44
CA GLY A 91 4.05 5.91 3.31
C GLY A 91 4.78 5.66 4.63
N THR A 92 6.12 5.57 4.59
CA THR A 92 6.95 5.43 5.79
C THR A 92 6.83 6.66 6.69
N LEU A 93 6.90 7.86 6.12
CA LEU A 93 6.72 9.09 6.89
C LEU A 93 5.31 9.21 7.47
N GLY A 94 4.28 8.82 6.71
CA GLY A 94 2.91 8.74 7.20
C GLY A 94 2.75 7.76 8.37
N GLY A 95 3.38 6.58 8.28
CA GLY A 95 3.41 5.60 9.36
C GLY A 95 4.08 6.13 10.63
N LEU A 96 5.21 6.83 10.49
CA LEU A 96 5.88 7.49 11.62
C LEU A 96 5.00 8.58 12.25
N ALA A 97 4.27 9.34 11.44
CA ALA A 97 3.30 10.31 11.94
C ALA A 97 2.16 9.63 12.73
N CYS A 98 1.64 8.51 12.23
CA CYS A 98 0.64 7.71 12.96
C CYS A 98 1.18 7.21 14.30
N ILE A 99 2.44 6.74 14.35
CA ILE A 99 3.09 6.31 15.59
C ILE A 99 3.17 7.48 16.58
N HIS A 100 3.58 8.66 16.13
CA HIS A 100 3.60 9.86 16.98
C HIS A 100 2.21 10.25 17.49
N LEU A 101 1.19 10.17 16.64
CA LEU A 101 -0.19 10.46 17.04
C LEU A 101 -0.69 9.45 18.09
N MET A 102 -0.42 8.16 17.90
CA MET A 102 -0.75 7.13 18.90
C MET A 102 -0.03 7.40 20.23
N ASN A 103 1.26 7.73 20.19
CA ASN A 103 2.02 8.05 21.40
C ASN A 103 1.45 9.28 22.14
N PHE A 104 1.04 10.31 21.39
CA PHE A 104 0.39 11.50 21.96
C PHE A 104 -0.93 11.15 22.67
N ILE A 105 -1.77 10.29 22.07
CA ILE A 105 -3.04 9.86 22.66
C ILE A 105 -2.80 9.00 23.92
N LEU A 106 -1.80 8.12 23.87
CA LEU A 106 -1.47 7.23 24.98
C LEU A 106 -0.87 7.98 26.18
N THR A 107 0.03 8.93 25.94
CA THR A 107 0.61 9.78 27.00
C THR A 107 -0.42 10.73 27.62
N GLY A 108 -1.48 11.10 26.89
CA GLY A 108 -2.62 11.85 27.42
C GLY A 108 -3.62 11.03 28.23
N SER A 109 -3.61 9.69 28.11
CA SER A 109 -4.58 8.82 28.78
C SER A 109 -4.21 8.57 30.25
N PRO A 110 -5.14 8.78 31.22
CA PRO A 110 -4.87 8.54 32.64
C PRO A 110 -4.63 7.06 32.98
N ALA A 111 -4.94 6.12 32.08
CA ALA A 111 -4.72 4.69 32.25
C ALA A 111 -3.24 4.25 32.12
N VAL A 112 -2.34 5.11 31.64
CA VAL A 112 -0.93 4.79 31.33
C VAL A 112 0.05 5.61 32.18
N ARG A 113 -0.43 6.48 33.08
CA ARG A 113 0.45 7.18 34.03
C ARG A 113 0.94 6.19 35.10
N PRO A 114 2.25 6.15 35.41
CA PRO A 114 2.77 5.34 36.51
C PRO A 114 2.23 5.82 37.87
#